data_AF-A0A453IHV0-F1
#
_entry.id   AF-A0A453IHV0-F1
#
_cell.length_a   1.000
_cell.length_b   1.000
_cell.length_c   1.000
_cell.angle_alpha   90.00
_cell.angle_beta   90.00
_cell.angle_gamma   90.00
#
_symmetry.space_group_name_H-M   'P 1'
#
loop_
_entity.id
_entity.type
_entity.pdbx_description
1 polymer ?
#
loop_
_entity_poly.entity_id
_entity_poly.type
_entity_poly.pdbx_seq_one_letter_code
_entity_poly.pdbx_strand_id
1 'polypeptide(L)'
;MAPGLKRFTDVAGDGTPRLDDAAGEELVCVERAASVALGSRAPEPPGTLFITTRRVIWLSEAEKGRGYAVGFLDITLHAVSRDPEAYPSPCLYTQLR
;
A
#
# COMPACT_ATOMS: atom_id res chain seq x y z
N MET A 1 -2.66 14.63 -4.34
CA MET A 1 -2.62 13.35 -3.61
C MET A 1 -3.30 13.61 -2.28
N ALA A 2 -4.06 12.65 -1.73
CA ALA A 2 -4.57 12.78 -0.37
C ALA A 2 -3.40 13.04 0.58
N PRO A 3 -3.56 13.82 1.66
CA PRO A 3 -2.52 13.92 2.67
C PRO A 3 -2.21 12.51 3.21
N GLY A 4 -0.98 12.28 3.64
CA GLY A 4 -0.51 10.96 4.09
C GLY A 4 -0.07 9.96 3.03
N LEU A 5 -0.65 9.94 1.82
CA LEU A 5 -0.19 9.04 0.74
C LEU A 5 1.08 9.58 0.09
N LYS A 6 2.17 8.82 0.18
CA LYS A 6 3.48 9.19 -0.37
C LYS A 6 3.85 8.27 -1.52
N ARG A 7 4.51 8.82 -2.55
CA ARG A 7 5.23 7.96 -3.52
C ARG A 7 6.36 7.25 -2.79
N PHE A 8 6.62 6.01 -3.17
CA PHE A 8 7.66 5.20 -2.57
C PHE A 8 8.53 4.60 -3.66
N THR A 9 9.84 4.81 -3.53
CA THR A 9 10.85 4.36 -4.50
C THR A 9 12.06 3.70 -3.84
N ASP A 10 12.07 3.60 -2.51
CA ASP A 10 13.21 3.09 -1.76
C ASP A 10 13.17 1.57 -1.65
N VAL A 11 13.63 0.91 -2.72
CA VAL A 11 13.57 -0.55 -2.88
C VAL A 11 14.99 -1.11 -2.84
N ALA A 12 15.20 -2.16 -2.07
CA ALA A 12 16.45 -2.91 -2.00
C ALA A 12 16.70 -3.72 -3.28
N GLY A 13 17.91 -4.25 -3.43
CA GLY A 13 18.31 -4.99 -4.64
C GLY A 13 17.53 -6.29 -4.87
N ASP A 14 16.86 -6.81 -3.85
CA ASP A 14 16.00 -8.00 -3.91
C ASP A 14 14.52 -7.68 -4.24
N GLY A 15 14.19 -6.41 -4.46
CA GLY A 15 12.83 -5.97 -4.77
C GLY A 15 11.94 -5.71 -3.55
N THR A 16 12.47 -5.85 -2.32
CA THR A 16 11.73 -5.52 -1.09
C THR A 16 11.90 -4.04 -0.71
N PRO A 17 10.92 -3.41 -0.06
CA PRO A 17 11.07 -2.04 0.42
C PRO A 17 12.14 -1.98 1.52
N ARG A 18 12.96 -0.93 1.52
CA ARG A 18 13.87 -0.66 2.65
C ARG A 18 13.07 -0.19 3.86
N LEU A 19 13.27 -0.87 4.99
CA LEU A 19 12.65 -0.56 6.27
C LEU A 19 13.56 0.36 7.10
N ASP A 20 12.94 1.12 8.00
CA ASP A 20 13.66 1.96 8.95
C ASP A 20 14.09 1.13 10.17
N ASP A 21 15.22 0.43 10.04
CA ASP A 21 15.82 -0.38 11.10
C ASP A 21 16.17 0.46 12.33
N ALA A 22 16.56 1.73 12.13
CA ALA A 22 16.90 2.64 13.22
C ALA A 22 15.66 2.99 14.08
N ALA A 23 14.48 3.05 13.45
CA ALA A 23 13.20 3.19 14.14
C ALA A 23 12.62 1.84 14.61
N GLY A 24 13.27 0.70 14.37
CA GLY A 24 12.75 -0.63 14.68
C GLY A 24 11.50 -0.98 13.86
N GLU A 25 11.42 -0.52 12.60
CA GLU A 25 10.37 -0.95 11.68
C GLU A 25 10.59 -2.41 11.26
N GLU A 26 9.58 -3.25 11.43
CA GLU A 26 9.65 -4.68 11.10
C GLU A 26 8.58 -5.05 10.08
N LEU A 27 8.92 -5.99 9.20
CA LEU A 27 7.97 -6.56 8.23
C LEU A 27 7.00 -7.52 8.94
N VAL A 28 5.70 -7.30 8.77
CA VAL A 28 4.65 -8.11 9.38
C VAL A 28 4.02 -9.07 8.37
N CYS A 29 3.72 -8.58 7.17
CA CYS A 29 3.05 -9.36 6.14
C CYS A 29 3.46 -8.92 4.73
N VAL A 30 3.44 -9.88 3.80
CA VAL A 30 3.65 -9.67 2.37
C VAL A 30 2.51 -10.34 1.61
N GLU A 31 1.78 -9.58 0.81
CA GLU A 31 0.73 -10.08 -0.08
C GLU A 31 1.11 -9.78 -1.52
N ARG A 32 1.08 -10.79 -2.38
CA ARG A 32 1.47 -10.67 -3.80
C ARG A 32 0.24 -10.49 -4.66
N ALA A 33 0.44 -9.99 -5.89
CA ALA A 33 -0.65 -9.72 -6.84
C ALA A 33 -1.78 -8.84 -6.26
N ALA A 34 -1.46 -7.97 -5.31
CA ALA A 34 -2.39 -7.00 -4.76
C ALA A 34 -2.44 -5.77 -5.68
N SER A 35 -3.64 -5.36 -6.11
CA SER A 35 -3.85 -4.09 -6.82
C SER A 35 -4.24 -2.99 -5.86
N VAL A 36 -3.85 -1.75 -6.16
CA VAL A 36 -4.25 -0.56 -5.38
C VAL A 36 -5.12 0.35 -6.24
N ALA A 37 -6.28 0.76 -5.71
CA ALA A 37 -7.14 1.77 -6.31
C ALA A 37 -7.07 3.06 -5.48
N LEU A 38 -6.86 4.20 -6.14
CA LEU A 38 -6.72 5.50 -5.49
C LEU A 38 -7.93 6.39 -5.80
N GLY A 39 -8.88 6.44 -4.88
CA GLY A 39 -10.15 7.13 -5.10
C GLY A 39 -10.94 6.47 -6.23
N SER A 40 -11.49 7.28 -7.15
CA SER A 40 -12.27 6.80 -8.29
C SER A 40 -11.43 6.42 -9.53
N ARG A 41 -10.11 6.28 -9.38
CA ARG A 41 -9.22 5.91 -10.48
C ARG A 41 -9.29 4.41 -10.75
N ALA A 42 -8.95 4.03 -11.99
CA ALA A 42 -8.70 2.63 -12.31
C ALA A 42 -7.63 2.05 -11.36
N PRO A 43 -7.78 0.80 -10.92
CA PRO A 43 -6.77 0.15 -10.11
C PRO A 43 -5.45 0.06 -10.86
N GLU A 44 -4.35 0.23 -10.14
CA GLU A 44 -3.02 -0.06 -10.66
C GLU A 44 -2.91 -1.56 -10.99
N PRO A 45 -2.09 -1.93 -12.01
CA PRO A 45 -1.78 -3.33 -12.29
C PRO A 45 -1.30 -4.06 -11.03
N PRO A 46 -1.51 -5.38 -10.91
CA PRO A 46 -1.09 -6.12 -9.72
C PRO A 46 0.37 -5.86 -9.33
N GLY A 47 0.57 -5.72 -8.02
CA GLY A 47 1.87 -5.50 -7.42
C GLY A 47 2.03 -6.28 -6.11
N THR A 48 3.02 -5.94 -5.31
CA THR A 48 3.22 -6.54 -4.00
C THR A 48 2.92 -5.53 -2.89
N LEU A 49 2.09 -5.93 -1.93
CA LEU A 49 1.76 -5.20 -0.73
C LEU A 49 2.63 -5.70 0.43
N PHE A 50 3.28 -4.77 1.12
CA PHE A 50 4.07 -5.00 2.32
C PHE A 50 3.42 -4.25 3.48
N ILE A 51 3.15 -4.96 4.56
CA ILE A 51 2.64 -4.38 5.80
C ILE A 51 3.76 -4.49 6.82
N THR A 52 4.16 -3.34 7.36
CA THR A 52 5.16 -3.25 8.42
C THR A 52 4.50 -2.89 9.73
N THR A 53 5.28 -2.81 10.81
CA THR A 53 4.79 -2.31 12.11
C THR A 53 4.43 -0.82 12.09
N ARG A 54 4.77 -0.06 11.04
CA ARG A 54 4.58 1.40 11.00
C ARG A 54 3.79 1.92 9.80
N ARG A 55 3.78 1.20 8.68
CA ARG A 55 3.19 1.65 7.42
C ARG A 55 2.78 0.49 6.53
N VAL A 56 1.96 0.84 5.54
CA VAL A 56 1.63 -0.02 4.41
C VAL A 56 2.37 0.51 3.20
N ILE A 57 3.04 -0.38 2.47
CA ILE A 57 3.81 -0.07 1.26
C ILE A 57 3.31 -0.95 0.15
N TRP A 58 3.07 -0.38 -1.02
CA TRP A 58 2.71 -1.11 -2.23
C TRP A 58 3.74 -0.80 -3.32
N LEU A 59 4.25 -1.84 -3.98
CA LEU A 59 5.19 -1.73 -5.09
C LEU A 59 4.58 -2.34 -6.35
N SER A 60 4.66 -1.61 -7.47
CA SER A 60 4.23 -2.12 -8.77
C SER A 60 5.19 -3.19 -9.27
N GLU A 61 4.65 -4.30 -9.77
CA GLU A 61 5.43 -5.31 -10.50
C GLU A 61 5.58 -4.93 -11.98
N ALA A 62 4.62 -4.17 -12.53
CA ALA A 62 4.61 -3.78 -13.94
C ALA A 62 5.57 -2.61 -14.25
N GLU A 63 5.76 -1.69 -13.29
CA GLU A 63 6.56 -0.48 -13.48
C GLU A 63 7.55 -0.28 -12.34
N LYS A 64 8.84 -0.51 -12.63
CA LYS A 64 9.91 -0.26 -11.66
C LYS A 64 9.93 1.21 -11.25
N GLY A 65 10.02 1.46 -9.95
CA GLY A 65 10.02 2.81 -9.38
C GLY A 65 8.63 3.40 -9.17
N ARG A 66 7.55 2.67 -9.48
CA ARG A 66 6.19 3.03 -9.07
C ARG A 66 5.85 2.31 -7.77
N GLY A 67 5.62 3.08 -6.72
CA GLY A 67 5.17 2.57 -5.44
C GLY A 67 4.49 3.64 -4.60
N TYR A 68 3.74 3.17 -3.61
CA TYR A 68 3.05 4.02 -2.65
C TYR A 68 3.35 3.56 -1.23
N ALA A 69 3.41 4.50 -0.30
CA ALA A 69 3.48 4.19 1.12
C ALA A 69 2.56 5.12 1.90
N VAL A 70 1.95 4.57 2.94
CA VAL A 70 1.12 5.31 3.89
C VAL A 70 1.41 4.85 5.31
N GLY A 71 1.71 5.81 6.19
CA GLY A 71 1.90 5.52 7.61
C GLY A 71 0.57 5.22 8.30
N PHE A 72 0.56 4.34 9.30
CA PHE A 72 -0.68 4.03 10.02
C PHE A 72 -1.32 5.24 10.68
N LEU A 73 -0.50 6.22 11.12
CA LEU A 73 -1.00 7.47 11.69
C LEU A 73 -1.70 8.39 10.67
N ASP A 74 -1.55 8.11 9.37
CA ASP A 74 -2.24 8.81 8.30
C ASP A 74 -3.47 8.05 7.78
N ILE A 75 -3.69 6.81 8.26
CA ILE A 75 -4.90 6.04 8.00
C ILE A 75 -5.92 6.37 9.09
N THR A 76 -6.98 7.08 8.72
CA THR A 76 -8.09 7.43 9.61
C THR A 76 -8.98 6.23 9.90
N LEU A 77 -9.22 5.39 8.89
CA LEU A 77 -10.08 4.22 8.96
C LEU A 77 -9.54 3.13 8.03
N HIS A 78 -9.65 1.87 8.45
CA HIS A 78 -9.53 0.72 7.56
C HIS A 78 -10.75 -0.20 7.75
N ALA A 79 -11.19 -0.85 6.66
CA ALA A 79 -12.30 -1.77 6.68
C ALA A 79 -12.14 -2.87 5.63
N VAL A 80 -12.73 -4.04 5.88
CA VAL A 80 -12.93 -5.05 4.83
C VAL A 80 -14.23 -4.70 4.10
N SER A 81 -14.13 -4.25 2.86
CA SER A 81 -15.30 -4.00 2.02
C SER A 81 -15.64 -5.24 1.21
N ARG A 82 -16.93 -5.57 1.17
CA ARG A 82 -17.51 -6.61 0.30
C ARG A 82 -18.74 -6.09 -0.44
N ASP A 83 -19.00 -4.79 -0.34
CA ASP A 83 -20.14 -4.15 -0.98
C ASP A 83 -19.80 -3.86 -2.45
N PRO A 84 -20.44 -4.57 -3.41
CA PRO A 84 -20.17 -4.39 -4.83
C PRO A 84 -20.54 -3.00 -5.35
N GLU A 85 -21.44 -2.28 -4.66
CA GLU A 85 -21.77 -0.88 -5.00
C GLU A 85 -20.62 0.07 -4.68
N ALA A 86 -19.78 -0.27 -3.69
CA ALA A 86 -18.61 0.53 -3.32
C ALA A 86 -17.37 0.15 -4.15
N TYR A 87 -17.15 -1.14 -4.40
CA TYR A 87 -16.08 -1.64 -5.27
C TYR A 87 -16.43 -3.04 -5.79
N PRO A 88 -16.19 -3.37 -7.08
CA PRO A 88 -16.73 -4.59 -7.70
C PRO A 88 -16.18 -5.92 -7.16
N SER A 89 -15.17 -5.89 -6.29
CA SER A 89 -14.59 -7.08 -5.65
C SER A 89 -14.32 -6.85 -4.16
N PRO A 90 -14.27 -7.90 -3.34
CA PRO A 90 -13.86 -7.79 -1.94
C PRO A 90 -12.47 -7.15 -1.82
N CYS A 91 -12.32 -6.14 -0.96
CA CYS A 91 -11.08 -5.38 -0.83
C CYS A 91 -10.87 -4.82 0.57
N LEU A 92 -9.64 -4.38 0.84
CA LEU A 92 -9.33 -3.57 2.01
C LEU A 92 -9.51 -2.10 1.64
N TYR A 93 -10.48 -1.45 2.28
CA TYR A 93 -10.67 -0.01 2.16
C TYR A 93 -9.84 0.71 3.21
N THR A 94 -9.16 1.78 2.80
CA THR A 94 -8.47 2.69 3.72
C THR A 94 -8.86 4.13 3.41
N GLN A 95 -9.27 4.86 4.43
CA GLN A 95 -9.49 6.30 4.36
C GLN A 95 -8.26 6.99 4.93
N LEU A 96 -7.69 7.91 4.14
CA LEU A 96 -6.55 8.71 4.53
C LEU A 96 -7.00 10.11 4.97
N ARG A 97 -6.30 10.73 5.92
CA ARG A 97 -6.54 12.12 6.36
C ARG A 97 -5.88 13.13 5.44
#